data_AF-A0A960HE38-F1
#
_entry.id   AF-A0A960HE38-F1
#
_cell.length_a   1.000
_cell.length_b   1.000
_cell.length_c   1.000
_cell.angle_alpha   90.00
_cell.angle_beta   90.00
_cell.angle_gamma   90.00
#
_symmetry.space_group_name_H-M   'P 1'
#
loop_
_entity.id
_entity.type
_entity.pdbx_description
1 polymer ?
#
loop_
_entity_poly.entity_id
_entity_poly.type
_entity_poly.pdbx_seq_one_letter_code
_entity_poly.pdbx_strand_id
1 'polypeptide(L)'
;PVGKYLINICGTMSCQLMGSEALMHHAEEVLGVKPGGTTADGMFTLEHAECQAACTEGPNMQVNYRHCHRMTNEAFDQLIADLRDGKKDAEIPAHGTLARVRQQIPADKAVGPVSPDHPARPAWTPAPEVK
;
A
#
# COMPACT_ATOMS: atom_id res chain seq x y z
N PRO A 1 -7.66 5.72 -19.17
CA PRO A 1 -8.36 4.61 -18.47
C PRO A 1 -7.32 3.83 -17.66
N VAL A 2 -7.65 3.36 -16.47
CA VAL A 2 -6.71 2.59 -15.63
C VAL A 2 -6.59 1.17 -16.17
N GLY A 3 -5.39 0.60 -16.15
CA GLY A 3 -5.11 -0.76 -16.58
C GLY A 3 -5.64 -1.83 -15.62
N LYS A 4 -5.41 -3.10 -15.95
CA LYS A 4 -5.80 -4.26 -15.10
C LYS A 4 -5.17 -4.17 -13.70
N TYR A 5 -3.92 -3.69 -13.61
CA TYR A 5 -3.18 -3.50 -12.38
C TYR A 5 -2.74 -2.03 -12.24
N LEU A 6 -3.19 -1.40 -11.16
CA LEU A 6 -2.71 -0.10 -10.72
C LEU A 6 -1.56 -0.29 -9.74
N ILE A 7 -0.38 0.22 -10.10
CA ILE A 7 0.86 0.16 -9.33
C ILE A 7 1.11 1.51 -8.68
N ASN A 8 1.06 1.53 -7.35
CA ASN A 8 1.20 2.73 -6.53
C ASN A 8 2.48 2.65 -5.69
N ILE A 9 3.54 3.35 -6.08
CA ILE A 9 4.81 3.35 -5.35
C ILE A 9 4.83 4.51 -4.35
N CYS A 10 5.11 4.25 -3.07
CA CYS A 10 5.20 5.27 -2.04
C CYS A 10 6.46 6.15 -2.23
N GLY A 11 6.26 7.45 -2.43
CA GLY A 11 7.32 8.45 -2.57
C GLY A 11 7.62 9.28 -1.32
N THR A 12 6.95 9.00 -0.19
CA THR A 12 7.14 9.80 1.03
C THR A 12 8.42 9.48 1.79
N MET A 13 8.76 10.34 2.76
CA MET A 13 10.07 10.41 3.43
C MET A 13 10.68 9.05 3.78
N SER A 14 9.98 8.17 4.50
CA SER A 14 10.56 6.89 4.91
C SER A 14 10.91 5.98 3.73
N CYS A 15 10.09 5.96 2.68
CA CYS A 15 10.37 5.16 1.48
C CYS A 15 11.44 5.81 0.60
N GLN A 16 11.44 7.14 0.51
CA GLN A 16 12.45 7.89 -0.22
C GLN A 16 13.84 7.66 0.36
N LEU A 17 13.98 7.70 1.70
CA LEU A 17 15.23 7.36 2.40
C LEU A 17 15.70 5.92 2.15
N MET A 18 14.76 5.01 1.87
CA MET A 18 15.05 3.61 1.54
C MET A 18 15.27 3.38 0.03
N GLY A 19 15.23 4.42 -0.80
CA GLY A 19 15.51 4.33 -2.24
C GLY A 19 14.29 4.15 -3.13
N SER A 20 13.08 4.54 -2.71
CA SER A 20 11.89 4.42 -3.56
C SER A 20 11.93 5.27 -4.84
N GLU A 21 12.76 6.31 -4.88
CA GLU A 21 13.00 7.09 -6.10
C GLU A 21 13.70 6.26 -7.19
N ALA A 22 14.71 5.47 -6.81
CA ALA A 22 15.36 4.54 -7.73
C ALA A 22 14.39 3.45 -8.22
N LEU A 23 13.53 2.95 -7.32
CA LEU A 23 12.47 2.00 -7.68
C LEU A 23 11.46 2.61 -8.66
N MET A 24 11.10 3.89 -8.48
CA MET A 24 10.21 4.59 -9.40
C MET A 24 10.83 4.73 -10.79
N HIS A 25 12.09 5.18 -10.89
CA HIS A 25 12.77 5.28 -12.18
C HIS A 25 12.89 3.92 -12.87
N HIS A 26 13.24 2.87 -12.13
CA HIS A 26 13.26 1.50 -12.65
C HIS A 26 11.88 1.07 -13.18
N ALA A 27 10.81 1.36 -12.43
CA ALA A 27 9.45 1.06 -12.87
C ALA A 27 9.04 1.81 -14.15
N GLU A 28 9.45 3.07 -14.30
CA GLU A 28 9.24 3.84 -15.54
C GLU A 28 9.96 3.20 -16.74
N GLU A 29 11.19 2.73 -16.56
CA GLU A 29 11.98 2.06 -17.61
C GLU A 29 11.37 0.72 -18.02
N VAL A 30 10.99 -0.12 -17.05
CA VAL A 30 10.41 -1.44 -17.29
C VAL A 30 9.03 -1.35 -17.95
N LEU A 31 8.20 -0.40 -17.54
CA LEU A 31 6.84 -0.25 -18.08
C LEU A 31 6.77 0.66 -19.30
N GLY A 32 7.79 1.49 -19.53
CA GLY A 32 7.83 2.47 -20.63
C GLY A 32 6.81 3.60 -20.47
N VAL A 33 6.38 3.90 -19.25
CA VAL A 33 5.40 4.96 -18.95
C VAL A 33 5.85 5.79 -17.74
N LYS A 34 5.44 7.06 -17.71
CA LYS A 34 5.63 7.94 -16.55
C LYS A 34 4.47 7.76 -15.54
N PRO A 35 4.63 8.19 -14.27
CA PRO A 35 3.54 8.24 -13.30
C PRO A 35 2.31 8.97 -13.86
N GLY A 36 1.13 8.38 -13.65
CA GLY A 36 -0.14 8.76 -14.28
C GLY A 36 -0.37 8.13 -15.66
N GLY A 37 0.63 7.46 -16.23
CA GLY A 37 0.57 6.77 -17.51
C GLY A 37 0.07 5.33 -17.38
N THR A 38 -0.53 4.83 -18.47
CA THR A 38 -0.95 3.44 -18.60
C THR A 38 -0.28 2.83 -19.82
N THR A 39 0.22 1.60 -19.69
CA THR A 39 0.89 0.88 -20.76
C THR A 39 -0.04 0.66 -21.96
N ALA A 40 0.52 0.57 -23.16
CA ALA A 40 -0.25 0.47 -24.41
C ALA A 40 -1.10 -0.83 -24.50
N ASP A 41 -0.68 -1.88 -23.81
CA ASP A 41 -1.42 -3.14 -23.67
C ASP A 41 -2.59 -3.05 -22.66
N GLY A 42 -2.76 -1.92 -21.97
CA GLY A 42 -3.80 -1.71 -20.96
C GLY A 42 -3.61 -2.53 -19.69
N MET A 43 -2.44 -3.14 -19.48
CA MET A 43 -2.20 -4.03 -18.34
C MET A 43 -1.83 -3.27 -17.07
N PHE A 44 -0.97 -2.24 -17.16
CA PHE A 44 -0.39 -1.57 -16.01
C PHE A 44 -0.60 -0.06 -16.06
N THR A 45 -1.01 0.51 -14.93
CA THR A 45 -0.95 1.95 -14.68
C THR A 45 0.06 2.20 -13.58
N LEU A 46 1.00 3.12 -13.79
CA LEU A 46 1.99 3.49 -12.79
C LEU A 46 1.57 4.81 -12.14
N GLU A 47 1.56 4.88 -10.81
CA GLU A 47 1.30 6.10 -10.06
C GLU A 47 2.33 6.32 -8.96
N HIS A 48 2.62 7.59 -8.73
CA HIS A 48 3.36 8.06 -7.57
C HIS A 48 2.37 8.29 -6.44
N ALA A 49 2.49 7.50 -5.37
CA ALA A 49 1.60 7.55 -4.23
C ALA A 49 2.24 8.26 -3.04
N GLU A 50 1.37 8.90 -2.25
CA GLU A 50 1.72 9.44 -0.95
C GLU A 50 1.81 8.33 0.12
N CYS A 51 1.89 8.70 1.39
CA CYS A 51 2.14 7.79 2.49
C CYS A 51 1.12 6.63 2.54
N GLN A 52 1.63 5.39 2.50
CA GLN A 52 0.84 4.15 2.57
C GLN A 52 0.85 3.51 3.97
N ALA A 53 1.31 4.24 4.99
CA ALA A 53 1.35 3.82 6.40
C ALA A 53 2.09 2.49 6.70
N ALA A 54 3.00 2.07 5.81
CA ALA A 54 3.83 0.87 5.96
C ALA A 54 5.33 1.22 6.11
N CYS A 55 5.63 2.26 6.89
CA CYS A 55 6.98 2.84 6.97
C CYS A 55 8.05 1.86 7.47
N THR A 56 7.69 0.88 8.29
CA THR A 56 8.61 -0.18 8.78
C THR A 56 9.01 -1.19 7.71
N GLU A 57 8.33 -1.17 6.56
CA GLU A 57 8.46 -2.14 5.47
C GLU A 57 8.88 -1.47 4.15
N GLY A 58 9.53 -0.29 4.24
CA GLY A 58 10.00 0.49 3.10
C GLY A 58 11.23 -0.12 2.37
N PRO A 59 11.39 0.12 1.06
CA PRO A 59 10.44 0.74 0.14
C PRO A 59 9.19 -0.13 -0.03
N ASN A 60 8.01 0.47 0.07
CA ASN A 60 6.75 -0.24 -0.10
C ASN A 60 5.94 0.37 -1.26
N MET A 61 5.11 -0.48 -1.85
CA MET A 61 4.18 -0.12 -2.90
C MET A 61 2.88 -0.91 -2.74
N GLN A 62 1.89 -0.59 -3.57
CA GLN A 62 0.67 -1.38 -3.69
C GLN A 62 0.39 -1.75 -5.14
N VAL A 63 -0.20 -2.92 -5.34
CA VAL A 63 -0.84 -3.30 -6.62
C VAL A 63 -2.31 -3.57 -6.34
N ASN A 64 -3.22 -2.79 -6.94
CA ASN A 64 -4.67 -2.87 -6.68
C ASN A 64 -5.00 -2.94 -5.16
N TYR A 65 -4.38 -2.05 -4.36
CA TYR A 65 -4.50 -2.00 -2.89
C TYR A 65 -4.00 -3.25 -2.14
N ARG A 66 -3.18 -4.11 -2.76
CA ARG A 66 -2.40 -5.15 -2.05
C ARG A 66 -1.00 -4.65 -1.82
N HIS A 67 -0.53 -4.69 -0.58
CA HIS A 67 0.82 -4.22 -0.25
C HIS A 67 1.89 -5.18 -0.77
N CYS A 68 2.96 -4.58 -1.31
CA CYS A 68 4.22 -5.23 -1.60
C CYS A 68 5.29 -4.52 -0.76
N HIS A 69 5.94 -5.28 0.11
CA HIS A 69 6.85 -4.78 1.13
C HIS A 69 8.31 -5.03 0.74
N ARG A 70 9.23 -4.16 1.22
CA ARG A 70 10.68 -4.28 1.02
C ARG A 70 11.06 -4.51 -0.44
N MET A 71 10.44 -3.75 -1.33
CA MET A 71 10.60 -3.94 -2.78
C MET A 71 11.98 -3.53 -3.24
N THR A 72 12.59 -4.41 -4.04
CA THR A 72 13.79 -4.15 -4.82
C THR A 72 13.44 -4.12 -6.31
N ASN A 73 14.36 -3.66 -7.15
CA ASN A 73 14.17 -3.63 -8.61
C ASN A 73 13.97 -5.04 -9.19
N GLU A 74 14.73 -6.03 -8.71
CA GLU A 74 14.62 -7.42 -9.14
C GLU A 74 13.28 -8.03 -8.70
N ALA A 75 12.85 -7.74 -7.47
CA ALA A 75 11.54 -8.16 -6.99
C ALA A 75 10.40 -7.52 -7.79
N PHE A 76 10.59 -6.27 -8.23
CA PHE A 76 9.65 -5.58 -9.10
C PHE A 76 9.57 -6.24 -10.48
N ASP A 77 10.69 -6.55 -11.11
CA ASP A 77 10.73 -7.23 -12.41
C ASP A 77 10.00 -8.58 -12.36
N GLN A 78 10.28 -9.36 -11.31
CA GLN A 78 9.60 -10.63 -11.08
C GLN A 78 8.10 -10.44 -10.86
N LEU A 79 7.71 -9.42 -10.08
CA LEU A 79 6.30 -9.09 -9.86
C LEU A 79 5.59 -8.74 -11.16
N ILE A 80 6.18 -7.92 -12.03
CA ILE A 80 5.60 -7.57 -13.33
C ILE A 80 5.44 -8.81 -14.21
N ALA A 81 6.45 -9.68 -14.28
CA ALA A 81 6.38 -10.92 -15.03
C ALA A 81 5.24 -11.84 -14.51
N ASP A 82 5.15 -12.03 -13.20
CA ASP A 82 4.12 -12.86 -12.59
C ASP A 82 2.70 -12.31 -12.77
N LEU A 83 2.55 -10.99 -12.79
CA LEU A 83 1.27 -10.31 -13.09
C LEU A 83 0.88 -10.45 -14.56
N ARG A 84 1.84 -10.34 -15.49
CA ARG A 84 1.60 -10.59 -16.93
C ARG A 84 1.15 -12.03 -17.17
N ASP A 85 1.77 -12.97 -16.48
CA ASP A 85 1.45 -14.41 -16.55
C ASP A 85 0.16 -14.79 -15.78
N GLY A 86 -0.43 -13.86 -15.02
CA GLY A 86 -1.62 -14.10 -14.21
C GLY A 86 -1.40 -15.00 -12.98
N LYS A 87 -0.15 -15.29 -12.60
CA LYS A 87 0.18 -16.17 -11.46
C LYS A 87 -0.32 -15.62 -10.12
N LYS A 88 -0.53 -14.31 -10.03
CA LYS A 88 -0.96 -13.60 -8.82
C LYS A 88 -2.44 -13.18 -8.82
N ASP A 89 -3.25 -13.60 -9.79
CA ASP A 89 -4.65 -13.17 -9.91
C ASP A 89 -5.53 -13.58 -8.71
N ALA A 90 -5.17 -14.66 -8.01
CA ALA A 90 -5.87 -15.09 -6.80
C ALA A 90 -5.59 -14.18 -5.58
N GLU A 91 -4.38 -13.60 -5.51
CA GLU A 91 -3.91 -12.75 -4.42
C GLU A 91 -4.26 -11.27 -4.66
N ILE A 92 -4.05 -10.84 -5.91
CA ILE A 92 -4.24 -9.47 -6.39
C ILE A 92 -5.45 -9.48 -7.33
N PRO A 93 -6.65 -9.12 -6.81
CA PRO A 93 -7.85 -9.07 -7.64
C PRO A 93 -7.74 -7.94 -8.67
N ALA A 94 -8.59 -8.01 -9.71
CA ALA A 94 -8.65 -6.98 -10.75
C ALA A 94 -8.95 -5.60 -10.15
N HIS A 95 -8.39 -4.55 -10.78
CA HIS A 95 -8.65 -3.17 -10.39
C HIS A 95 -10.16 -2.86 -10.33
N GLY A 96 -10.60 -2.14 -9.31
CA GLY A 96 -12.03 -1.86 -9.09
C GLY A 96 -12.83 -2.99 -8.44
N THR A 97 -12.19 -4.09 -8.03
CA THR A 97 -12.86 -5.11 -7.21
C THR A 97 -13.19 -4.54 -5.83
N LEU A 98 -14.47 -4.37 -5.54
CA LEU A 98 -14.92 -3.93 -4.21
C LEU A 98 -14.42 -4.89 -3.13
N ALA A 99 -13.93 -4.33 -2.02
CA ALA A 99 -13.60 -5.10 -0.83
C ALA A 99 -14.88 -5.77 -0.31
N ARG A 100 -15.07 -7.05 -0.62
CA ARG A 100 -16.24 -7.83 -0.18
C ARG A 100 -16.16 -8.28 1.28
N VAL A 101 -15.00 -8.10 1.92
CA VAL A 101 -14.80 -8.44 3.33
C VAL A 101 -15.20 -7.25 4.18
N ARG A 102 -16.43 -7.29 4.71
CA ARG A 102 -16.78 -6.44 5.85
C ARG A 102 -15.94 -6.90 7.03
N GLN A 103 -15.06 -6.03 7.51
CA GLN A 103 -14.25 -6.33 8.69
C GLN A 103 -15.21 -6.51 9.88
N GLN A 104 -15.42 -7.76 10.29
CA GLN A 104 -16.04 -8.06 11.57
C GLN A 104 -14.90 -8.09 12.59
N ILE A 105 -14.83 -7.06 13.44
CA ILE A 105 -13.90 -7.04 14.56
C ILE A 105 -14.65 -7.61 15.75
N PRO A 106 -14.32 -8.82 16.22
CA PRO A 106 -14.89 -9.37 17.45
C PRO A 106 -14.73 -8.39 18.61
N ALA A 107 -15.71 -8.30 19.50
CA ALA A 107 -15.71 -7.31 20.58
C ALA A 107 -14.48 -7.42 21.50
N ASP A 108 -13.96 -8.63 21.67
CA ASP A 108 -12.74 -8.94 22.44
C ASP A 108 -11.45 -8.50 21.74
N LYS A 109 -11.49 -8.22 20.44
CA LYS A 109 -10.36 -7.75 19.61
C LYS A 109 -10.55 -6.31 19.13
N ALA A 110 -11.62 -5.64 19.56
CA ALA A 110 -11.83 -4.23 19.28
C ALA A 110 -10.75 -3.42 20.00
N VAL A 111 -9.82 -2.86 19.22
CA VAL A 111 -8.82 -1.91 19.70
C VAL A 111 -9.16 -0.54 19.14
N GLY A 112 -9.42 0.41 20.04
CA GLY A 112 -9.88 1.76 19.73
C GLY A 112 -10.23 2.49 21.03
N PRO A 113 -10.49 3.81 20.97
CA PRO A 113 -11.05 4.50 22.12
C PRO A 113 -12.34 3.79 22.52
N VAL A 114 -12.46 3.48 23.81
CA VAL A 114 -13.73 3.12 24.43
C VAL A 114 -14.77 4.17 24.00
N SER A 115 -16.07 3.81 23.93
CA SER A 115 -17.14 4.76 23.56
C SER A 115 -16.86 6.15 24.17
N PRO A 116 -17.08 7.27 23.45
CA PRO A 116 -16.92 8.61 24.02
C PRO A 116 -17.72 8.83 25.32
N ASP A 117 -18.76 8.03 25.54
CA ASP A 117 -19.56 8.01 26.77
C ASP A 117 -18.84 7.34 27.96
N HIS A 118 -17.75 6.61 27.71
CA HIS A 118 -16.97 5.85 28.69
C HIS A 118 -15.44 6.00 28.45
N PRO A 119 -14.87 7.21 28.40
CA PRO A 119 -13.46 7.38 28.10
C PRO A 119 -12.60 6.76 29.22
N ALA A 120 -11.83 5.72 28.89
CA ALA A 120 -10.80 5.22 29.79
C ALA A 120 -9.66 6.24 29.86
N ARG A 121 -9.23 6.57 31.08
CA ARG A 121 -8.09 7.48 31.26
C ARG A 121 -6.82 6.84 30.67
N PRO A 122 -6.10 7.52 29.78
CA PRO A 122 -4.85 7.00 29.26
C PRO A 122 -3.83 6.78 30.38
N ALA A 123 -3.05 5.71 30.28
CA ALA A 123 -2.04 5.36 31.29
C ALA A 123 -0.97 6.46 31.51
N TRP A 124 -0.78 7.34 30.53
CA TRP A 124 0.16 8.45 30.56
C TRP A 124 -0.41 9.75 31.15
N THR A 125 -1.71 9.81 31.44
CA THR A 125 -2.32 10.99 32.08
C THR A 125 -2.04 10.96 33.58
N PRO A 126 -1.53 12.04 34.22
CA PRO A 126 -1.28 12.10 35.66
C PRO A 126 -2.55 11.92 36.50
N ALA A 127 -2.43 11.41 37.73
CA ALA A 127 -3.58 11.30 38.64
C ALA A 127 -4.04 12.70 39.07
N PRO A 128 -5.36 12.94 39.20
CA PRO A 128 -5.83 14.21 39.73
C PRO A 128 -5.26 14.37 41.13
N GLU A 129 -4.58 15.49 41.36
CA GLU A 129 -4.08 15.85 42.69
C GLU A 129 -5.28 16.06 43.62
N VAL A 130 -5.37 15.24 44.67
CA VAL A 130 -6.37 15.41 45.72
C VAL A 130 -5.91 16.60 46.56
N LYS A 131 -6.66 17.70 46.52
CA LYS A 131 -6.51 18.82 47.46
C LYS A 131 -7.07 18.47 48.82
#